data_AF-A0A4R4Z9C9-F1
#
_entry.id   AF-A0A4R4Z9C9-F1
#
_cell.length_a   1.000
_cell.length_b   1.000
_cell.length_c   1.000
_cell.angle_alpha   90.00
_cell.angle_beta   90.00
_cell.angle_gamma   90.00
#
_symmetry.space_group_name_H-M   'P 1'
#
loop_
_entity.id
_entity.type
_entity.pdbx_description
1 polymer ?
#
loop_
_entity_poly.entity_id
_entity_poly.type
_entity_poly.pdbx_seq_one_letter_code
_entity_poly.pdbx_strand_id
1 'polypeptide(L)'
;MHSQQVTAEPPSNDRVERDSTVGDVPGVRWSPASGADRAPFIFDVIIAGCGPTGAMLAAELRLHDVRVLVLEKRTQAASFVRIVGLHIRSLELMAMRGLLDRILQHGRQRPAGGFFAAIPKPAPKGLDSAYAYLLGIPQPVIERLLEEHAIELGAQVRRGCAVAGFEQDDEGVTVELADGEQLRSRYLVGCDGGRSTVRKLLGVGFPGEPSRTETLMGEMEVGVPQEEIAAKVSEIRQPYQRFWLQPFGEGVHSVVVPAAGVSDRAKPPTLEDFKQQLRAIAGTDFGVHSPRWMSRFGDATRLAERYRVGRVLLAGDAAHIHPPIGGQGLNLGVQDAFNLGWKLAAQVRGWAPETLLDTYQAERHPVAEDVLDNTRAQTELLSPEPGPQAVRRLLTELMDFDEVNRLLIEKITAIGIRYDFGEGPDLLGRRLRDIDVKQGHLYGLLHRGRGLLLDRTERLTVGGWSDQVDYLADPTAVLDVPCVLLRPDGHVAWIGDEQQDLDDHLSRWFGKPAG
;
A
#
# COMPACT_ATOMS: atom_id res chain seq x y z
N MET A 1 61.05 6.28 -34.32
CA MET A 1 61.82 6.26 -35.58
C MET A 1 62.13 4.80 -35.85
N HIS A 2 61.70 4.08 -36.88
CA HIS A 2 60.97 4.30 -38.15
C HIS A 2 60.15 3.00 -38.40
N SER A 3 58.85 3.06 -38.72
CA SER A 3 58.24 3.20 -40.07
C SER A 3 58.47 1.95 -40.94
N GLN A 4 57.45 1.11 -41.22
CA GLN A 4 56.38 1.19 -42.27
C GLN A 4 56.67 0.15 -43.38
N GLN A 5 55.76 -0.50 -44.13
CA GLN A 5 54.38 -0.25 -44.62
C GLN A 5 53.76 -1.61 -45.07
N VAL A 6 52.49 -1.97 -44.79
CA VAL A 6 51.16 -1.65 -45.42
C VAL A 6 50.80 -2.44 -46.70
N THR A 7 49.58 -3.04 -46.66
CA THR A 7 48.52 -3.27 -47.71
C THR A 7 47.93 -4.68 -47.55
N ALA A 8 46.64 -5.01 -47.70
CA ALA A 8 45.35 -4.32 -47.85
C ALA A 8 44.23 -5.40 -47.70
N GLU A 9 43.00 -5.01 -47.36
CA GLU A 9 41.74 -5.80 -47.41
C GLU A 9 40.65 -4.86 -47.98
N PRO A 10 39.41 -5.28 -48.42
CA PRO A 10 38.73 -6.59 -48.57
C PRO A 10 38.00 -6.66 -49.97
N PRO A 11 36.79 -7.26 -50.25
CA PRO A 11 35.91 -8.23 -49.55
C PRO A 11 35.25 -9.36 -50.43
N SER A 12 34.54 -10.28 -49.77
CA SER A 12 33.14 -10.71 -50.05
C SER A 12 32.82 -12.20 -50.30
N ASN A 13 31.73 -12.59 -49.62
CA ASN A 13 30.74 -13.64 -49.90
C ASN A 13 31.13 -15.12 -49.79
N ASP A 14 30.66 -15.76 -48.72
CA ASP A 14 30.13 -17.12 -48.81
C ASP A 14 28.85 -17.27 -47.96
N ARG A 15 27.76 -17.60 -48.66
CA ARG A 15 26.51 -18.16 -48.11
C ARG A 15 26.61 -19.67 -48.26
N VAL A 16 26.45 -20.45 -47.18
CA VAL A 16 25.74 -21.73 -47.21
C VAL A 16 25.10 -21.97 -45.84
N GLU A 17 23.78 -22.10 -45.83
CA GLU A 17 22.95 -22.59 -44.73
C GLU A 17 23.24 -24.06 -44.41
N ARG A 18 23.23 -24.42 -43.13
CA ARG A 18 22.78 -25.74 -42.64
C ARG A 18 22.55 -25.77 -41.13
N ASP A 19 21.28 -25.67 -40.79
CA ASP A 19 20.50 -26.53 -39.89
C ASP A 19 21.24 -27.49 -38.94
N SER A 20 21.01 -27.36 -37.62
CA SER A 20 20.94 -28.48 -36.66
C SER A 20 20.39 -28.03 -35.29
N THR A 21 19.08 -28.21 -35.11
CA THR A 21 18.38 -28.73 -33.92
C THR A 21 19.08 -28.69 -32.54
N VAL A 22 18.53 -27.86 -31.63
CA VAL A 22 18.75 -27.95 -30.16
C VAL A 22 17.57 -28.69 -29.55
N GLY A 23 17.87 -29.64 -28.65
CA GLY A 23 16.98 -30.70 -28.20
C GLY A 23 15.78 -30.28 -27.33
N ASP A 24 14.72 -31.06 -27.51
CA ASP A 24 13.47 -31.08 -26.75
C ASP A 24 13.69 -31.45 -25.28
N VAL A 25 13.08 -30.65 -24.39
CA VAL A 25 12.71 -31.04 -23.02
C VAL A 25 11.23 -31.48 -23.09
N PRO A 26 10.79 -32.60 -22.49
CA PRO A 26 9.43 -33.09 -22.71
C PRO A 26 8.39 -32.13 -22.12
N GLY A 27 7.71 -31.38 -22.98
CA GLY A 27 6.51 -30.62 -22.65
C GLY A 27 5.32 -31.58 -22.47
N VAL A 28 4.73 -31.57 -21.29
CA VAL A 28 3.43 -32.21 -21.06
C VAL A 28 2.39 -31.46 -21.88
N ARG A 29 1.95 -32.05 -23.00
CA ARG A 29 0.82 -31.53 -23.79
C ARG A 29 -0.47 -31.74 -23.00
N TRP A 30 -1.08 -30.65 -22.55
CA TRP A 30 -2.43 -30.66 -22.00
C TRP A 30 -3.47 -30.77 -23.13
N SER A 31 -4.44 -31.66 -22.97
CA SER A 31 -5.63 -31.74 -23.83
C SER A 31 -6.77 -30.99 -23.15
N PRO A 32 -7.48 -30.08 -23.83
CA PRO A 32 -8.62 -29.39 -23.24
C PRO A 32 -9.78 -30.39 -23.09
N ALA A 33 -10.14 -30.72 -21.86
CA ALA A 33 -11.38 -31.42 -21.58
C ALA A 33 -12.56 -30.52 -22.03
N SER A 34 -13.41 -31.09 -22.88
CA SER A 34 -14.64 -30.49 -23.38
C SER A 34 -15.52 -29.95 -22.24
N GLY A 35 -16.05 -28.74 -22.43
CA GLY A 35 -16.71 -27.92 -21.41
C GLY A 35 -18.10 -28.38 -20.93
N ALA A 36 -18.23 -29.58 -20.38
CA ALA A 36 -19.51 -30.07 -19.83
C ALA A 36 -19.46 -30.62 -18.40
N ASP A 37 -18.31 -30.64 -17.72
CA ASP A 37 -18.20 -30.96 -16.29
C ASP A 37 -17.16 -30.05 -15.63
N ARG A 38 -17.55 -28.83 -15.25
CA ARG A 38 -16.68 -27.93 -14.47
C ARG A 38 -17.27 -27.77 -13.08
N ALA A 39 -16.59 -28.34 -12.09
CA ALA A 39 -16.92 -28.15 -10.69
C ALA A 39 -17.02 -26.64 -10.38
N PRO A 40 -18.01 -26.19 -9.59
CA PRO A 40 -18.12 -24.79 -9.22
C PRO A 40 -16.84 -24.34 -8.51
N PHE A 41 -16.36 -23.14 -8.84
CA PHE A 41 -15.25 -22.54 -8.11
C PHE A 41 -15.54 -22.60 -6.61
N ILE A 42 -14.64 -23.21 -5.83
CA ILE A 42 -14.78 -23.25 -4.35
C ILE A 42 -14.56 -21.84 -3.78
N PHE A 43 -13.63 -21.10 -4.37
CA PHE A 43 -13.31 -19.71 -4.03
C PHE A 43 -13.51 -18.80 -5.22
N ASP A 44 -14.07 -17.62 -4.99
CA ASP A 44 -14.19 -16.60 -6.02
C ASP A 44 -12.87 -15.86 -6.20
N VAL A 45 -12.18 -15.54 -5.10
CA VAL A 45 -10.90 -14.83 -5.10
C VAL A 45 -9.88 -15.55 -4.21
N ILE A 46 -8.69 -15.76 -4.76
CA ILE A 46 -7.51 -16.18 -3.99
C ILE A 46 -6.59 -14.96 -3.81
N ILE A 47 -6.08 -14.76 -2.60
CA ILE A 47 -5.13 -13.70 -2.25
C ILE A 47 -3.80 -14.35 -1.84
N ALA A 48 -2.72 -13.99 -2.51
CA ALA A 48 -1.38 -14.42 -2.13
C ALA A 48 -0.76 -13.42 -1.14
N GLY A 49 -0.60 -13.83 0.12
CA GLY A 49 -0.03 -13.02 1.20
C GLY A 49 -1.09 -12.49 2.17
N CYS A 50 -0.89 -12.74 3.47
CA CYS A 50 -1.76 -12.26 4.57
C CYS A 50 -1.09 -11.13 5.38
N GLY A 51 -0.40 -10.22 4.68
CA GLY A 51 0.00 -8.94 5.26
C GLY A 51 -1.19 -7.99 5.45
N PRO A 52 -0.98 -6.74 5.93
CA PRO A 52 -2.07 -5.80 6.18
C PRO A 52 -2.93 -5.52 4.93
N THR A 53 -2.31 -5.44 3.75
CA THR A 53 -3.03 -5.30 2.47
C THR A 53 -3.92 -6.50 2.16
N GLY A 54 -3.39 -7.72 2.28
CA GLY A 54 -4.14 -8.93 1.94
C GLY A 54 -5.28 -9.20 2.91
N ALA A 55 -5.04 -8.99 4.21
CA ALA A 55 -6.08 -9.10 5.24
C ALA A 55 -7.19 -8.05 5.04
N MET A 56 -6.84 -6.79 4.78
CA MET A 56 -7.83 -5.75 4.49
C MET A 56 -8.63 -6.07 3.21
N LEU A 57 -7.97 -6.52 2.15
CA LEU A 57 -8.65 -6.89 0.90
C LEU A 57 -9.61 -8.06 1.11
N ALA A 58 -9.21 -9.05 1.90
CA ALA A 58 -10.07 -10.18 2.25
C ALA A 58 -11.32 -9.70 3.00
N ALA A 59 -11.17 -8.81 3.98
CA ALA A 59 -12.29 -8.20 4.70
C ALA A 59 -13.24 -7.44 3.75
N GLU A 60 -12.71 -6.57 2.90
CA GLU A 60 -13.52 -5.80 1.94
C GLU A 60 -14.31 -6.68 0.97
N LEU A 61 -13.71 -7.76 0.47
CA LEU A 61 -14.40 -8.72 -0.40
C LEU A 61 -15.51 -9.48 0.36
N ARG A 62 -15.28 -9.81 1.63
CA ARG A 62 -16.25 -10.53 2.47
C ARG A 62 -17.48 -9.71 2.83
N LEU A 63 -17.41 -8.38 2.84
CA LEU A 63 -18.59 -7.51 2.98
C LEU A 63 -19.63 -7.72 1.86
N HIS A 64 -19.20 -8.28 0.73
CA HIS A 64 -20.02 -8.48 -0.47
C HIS A 64 -20.25 -9.97 -0.81
N ASP A 65 -20.14 -10.84 0.20
CA ASP A 65 -20.35 -12.28 0.06
C ASP A 65 -19.47 -12.99 -0.98
N VAL A 66 -18.29 -12.43 -1.28
CA VAL A 66 -17.28 -13.09 -2.12
C VAL A 66 -16.59 -14.19 -1.33
N ARG A 67 -16.42 -15.40 -1.88
CA ARG A 67 -15.70 -16.48 -1.20
C ARG A 67 -14.19 -16.29 -1.36
N VAL A 68 -13.50 -16.01 -0.25
CA VAL A 68 -12.08 -15.61 -0.26
C VAL A 68 -11.21 -16.65 0.43
N LEU A 69 -10.10 -17.01 -0.23
CA LEU A 69 -9.00 -17.75 0.37
C LEU A 69 -7.72 -16.90 0.35
N VAL A 70 -7.09 -16.74 1.51
CA VAL A 70 -5.79 -16.10 1.68
C VAL A 70 -4.72 -17.16 1.91
N LEU A 71 -3.65 -17.13 1.12
CA LEU A 71 -2.52 -18.04 1.18
C LEU A 71 -1.29 -17.31 1.72
N GLU A 72 -0.85 -17.64 2.93
CA GLU A 72 0.31 -17.02 3.58
C GLU A 72 1.46 -18.02 3.69
N LYS A 73 2.63 -17.64 3.16
CA LYS A 73 3.83 -18.48 3.18
C LYS A 73 4.38 -18.74 4.58
N ARG A 74 4.22 -17.80 5.52
CA ARG A 74 4.73 -17.92 6.88
C ARG A 74 3.77 -18.73 7.74
N THR A 75 4.32 -19.70 8.47
CA THR A 75 3.57 -20.51 9.44
C THR A 75 3.19 -19.72 10.70
N GLN A 76 3.98 -18.70 11.06
CA GLN A 76 3.74 -17.82 12.20
C GLN A 76 3.94 -16.35 11.80
N ALA A 77 3.30 -15.44 12.53
CA ALA A 77 3.54 -14.01 12.40
C ALA A 77 5.03 -13.68 12.66
N ALA A 78 5.50 -12.55 12.13
CA ALA A 78 6.86 -12.10 12.39
C ALA A 78 7.05 -11.86 13.90
N SER A 79 8.14 -12.38 14.47
CA SER A 79 8.43 -12.27 15.91
C SER A 79 8.96 -10.89 16.32
N PHE A 80 9.33 -10.02 15.38
CA PHE A 80 9.87 -8.70 15.68
C PHE A 80 8.80 -7.61 15.69
N VAL A 81 8.94 -6.63 16.59
CA VAL A 81 7.92 -5.62 16.83
C VAL A 81 8.35 -4.27 16.27
N ARG A 82 7.97 -3.97 15.02
CA ARG A 82 8.08 -2.60 14.49
C ARG A 82 6.87 -1.78 14.91
N ILE A 83 7.08 -0.54 15.37
CA ILE A 83 5.99 0.42 15.50
C ILE A 83 5.75 1.04 14.13
N VAL A 84 4.51 0.95 13.65
CA VAL A 84 4.04 1.60 12.43
C VAL A 84 3.04 2.70 12.79
N GLY A 85 2.89 3.66 11.90
CA GLY A 85 1.92 4.74 12.04
C GLY A 85 0.73 4.53 11.13
N LEU A 86 -0.48 4.46 11.68
CA LEU A 86 -1.69 4.65 10.88
C LEU A 86 -1.97 6.13 10.72
N HIS A 87 -2.01 6.58 9.48
CA HIS A 87 -2.26 7.97 9.09
C HIS A 87 -3.76 8.26 9.05
N ILE A 88 -4.09 9.56 9.00
CA ILE A 88 -5.45 10.08 9.01
C ILE A 88 -6.36 9.30 8.04
N ARG A 89 -5.97 9.14 6.76
CA ARG A 89 -6.81 8.42 5.81
C ARG A 89 -7.05 6.96 6.22
N SER A 90 -6.03 6.24 6.67
CA SER A 90 -6.23 4.85 7.14
C SER A 90 -7.11 4.78 8.38
N LEU A 91 -7.01 5.74 9.30
CA LEU A 91 -7.89 5.81 10.47
C LEU A 91 -9.35 6.02 10.05
N GLU A 92 -9.59 6.88 9.08
CA GLU A 92 -10.91 7.06 8.47
C GLU A 92 -11.43 5.77 7.84
N LEU A 93 -10.58 5.03 7.11
CA LEU A 93 -10.96 3.74 6.53
C LEU A 93 -11.36 2.71 7.60
N MET A 94 -10.62 2.67 8.73
CA MET A 94 -10.96 1.80 9.85
C MET A 94 -12.28 2.23 10.51
N ALA A 95 -12.54 3.53 10.61
CA ALA A 95 -13.81 4.05 11.13
C ALA A 95 -14.97 3.69 10.20
N MET A 96 -14.81 3.84 8.89
CA MET A 96 -15.79 3.45 7.87
C MET A 96 -16.14 1.95 7.88
N ARG A 97 -15.37 1.11 8.57
CA ARG A 97 -15.63 -0.33 8.73
C ARG A 97 -15.89 -0.75 10.18
N GLY A 98 -16.09 0.21 11.09
CA GLY A 98 -16.34 -0.06 12.51
C GLY A 98 -15.16 -0.73 13.24
N LEU A 99 -13.95 -0.62 12.69
CA LEU A 99 -12.74 -1.27 13.21
C LEU A 99 -11.89 -0.38 14.10
N LEU A 100 -12.11 0.94 14.02
CA LEU A 100 -11.23 1.91 14.65
C LEU A 100 -11.17 1.75 16.18
N ASP A 101 -12.31 1.57 16.86
CA ASP A 101 -12.35 1.46 18.32
C ASP A 101 -11.54 0.27 18.86
N ARG A 102 -11.61 -0.87 18.17
CA ARG A 102 -10.80 -2.06 18.49
C ARG A 102 -9.31 -1.78 18.30
N ILE A 103 -8.94 -1.06 17.25
CA ILE A 103 -7.54 -0.71 16.95
C ILE A 103 -6.98 0.31 17.95
N LEU A 104 -7.78 1.30 18.34
CA LEU A 104 -7.37 2.37 19.27
C LEU A 104 -6.94 1.83 20.64
N GLN A 105 -7.52 0.71 21.10
CA GLN A 105 -7.15 0.06 22.37
C GLN A 105 -5.69 -0.44 22.41
N HIS A 106 -5.06 -0.58 21.24
CA HIS A 106 -3.70 -1.13 21.11
C HIS A 106 -2.67 -0.12 20.60
N GLY A 107 -3.10 1.11 20.30
CA GLY A 107 -2.25 2.16 19.76
C GLY A 107 -2.08 3.34 20.72
N ARG A 108 -1.15 4.23 20.37
CA ARG A 108 -0.98 5.53 21.05
C ARG A 108 -1.16 6.65 20.05
N GLN A 109 -2.10 7.53 20.33
CA GLN A 109 -2.33 8.73 19.52
C GLN A 109 -1.18 9.72 19.68
N ARG A 110 -0.78 10.34 18.58
CA ARG A 110 0.24 11.40 18.51
C ARG A 110 -0.24 12.50 17.57
N PRO A 111 0.19 13.76 17.79
CA PRO A 111 -0.11 14.85 16.86
C PRO A 111 0.36 14.52 15.43
N ALA A 112 -0.41 14.95 14.44
CA ALA A 112 -0.09 14.79 13.01
C ALA A 112 0.98 15.79 12.52
N GLY A 113 2.17 15.75 13.12
CA GLY A 113 3.26 16.69 12.84
C GLY A 113 4.61 16.01 12.63
N GLY A 114 5.52 16.73 11.98
CA GLY A 114 6.90 16.27 11.78
C GLY A 114 7.09 15.10 10.81
N PHE A 115 6.11 14.83 9.94
CA PHE A 115 6.18 13.67 9.03
C PHE A 115 7.06 13.89 7.82
N PHE A 116 7.06 15.10 7.25
CA PHE A 116 7.78 15.38 6.03
C PHE A 116 9.28 15.58 6.32
N ALA A 117 10.10 14.62 5.89
CA ALA A 117 11.56 14.61 6.08
C ALA A 117 12.01 14.83 7.54
N ALA A 118 11.20 14.43 8.54
CA ALA A 118 11.46 14.68 9.96
C ALA A 118 11.70 16.16 10.33
N ILE A 119 11.18 17.11 9.54
CA ILE A 119 11.26 18.55 9.85
C ILE A 119 10.29 18.82 11.02
N PRO A 120 10.76 19.33 12.18
CA PRO A 120 9.96 19.42 13.40
C PRO A 120 8.98 20.60 13.36
N LYS A 121 7.90 20.47 12.58
CA LYS A 121 6.77 21.40 12.55
C LYS A 121 5.56 20.84 13.30
N PRO A 122 4.77 21.70 13.96
CA PRO A 122 3.53 21.29 14.61
C PRO A 122 2.53 20.75 13.58
N ALA A 123 1.54 19.99 14.06
CA ALA A 123 0.41 19.61 13.23
C ALA A 123 -0.33 20.89 12.75
N PRO A 124 -0.66 21.00 11.45
CA PRO A 124 -1.49 22.09 10.94
C PRO A 124 -2.83 22.16 11.69
N LYS A 125 -3.32 23.38 11.91
CA LYS A 125 -4.65 23.57 12.51
C LYS A 125 -5.72 23.29 11.45
N GLY A 126 -6.87 22.77 11.88
CA GLY A 126 -8.04 22.62 11.00
C GLY A 126 -7.81 21.70 9.80
N LEU A 127 -7.02 20.63 9.94
CA LEU A 127 -6.99 19.55 8.95
C LEU A 127 -8.41 19.02 8.74
N ASP A 128 -8.78 18.76 7.48
CA ASP A 128 -10.13 18.34 7.09
C ASP A 128 -10.42 16.89 7.45
N SER A 129 -10.38 16.54 8.75
CA SER A 129 -10.72 15.21 9.26
C SER A 129 -11.05 15.24 10.76
N ALA A 130 -12.04 14.46 11.16
CA ALA A 130 -12.31 14.18 12.57
C ALA A 130 -11.19 13.35 13.25
N TYR A 131 -10.33 12.72 12.45
CA TYR A 131 -9.26 11.83 12.91
C TYR A 131 -7.88 12.43 12.65
N ALA A 132 -7.73 13.74 12.87
CA ALA A 132 -6.51 14.53 12.60
C ALA A 132 -5.33 14.23 13.56
N TYR A 133 -4.96 12.96 13.68
CA TYR A 133 -3.87 12.44 14.49
C TYR A 133 -3.20 11.24 13.81
N LEU A 134 -2.05 10.84 14.34
CA LEU A 134 -1.37 9.60 13.99
C LEU A 134 -1.60 8.57 15.10
N LEU A 135 -1.85 7.32 14.72
CA LEU A 135 -1.84 6.22 15.68
C LEU A 135 -0.57 5.39 15.52
N GLY A 136 0.33 5.46 16.51
CA GLY A 136 1.46 4.54 16.61
C GLY A 136 1.01 3.21 17.18
N ILE A 137 1.21 2.12 16.44
CA ILE A 137 0.78 0.77 16.82
C ILE A 137 1.85 -0.28 16.45
N PRO A 138 2.07 -1.32 17.26
CA PRO A 138 2.88 -2.46 16.86
C PRO A 138 2.35 -3.13 15.58
N GLN A 139 3.20 -3.28 14.57
CA GLN A 139 2.85 -3.90 13.29
C GLN A 139 2.25 -5.31 13.44
N PRO A 140 2.80 -6.22 14.27
CA PRO A 140 2.18 -7.53 14.47
C PRO A 140 0.77 -7.46 15.07
N VAL A 141 0.46 -6.40 15.83
CA VAL A 141 -0.87 -6.22 16.42
C VAL A 141 -1.87 -5.77 15.36
N ILE A 142 -1.55 -4.76 14.55
CA ILE A 142 -2.47 -4.35 13.47
C ILE A 142 -2.66 -5.46 12.43
N GLU A 143 -1.60 -6.20 12.07
CA GLU A 143 -1.71 -7.37 11.17
C GLU A 143 -2.68 -8.41 11.72
N ARG A 144 -2.53 -8.76 13.01
CA ARG A 144 -3.42 -9.71 13.69
C ARG A 144 -4.87 -9.20 13.71
N LEU A 145 -5.11 -7.94 14.07
CA LEU A 145 -6.46 -7.38 14.15
C LEU A 145 -7.17 -7.37 12.79
N LEU A 146 -6.45 -7.07 11.71
CA LEU A 146 -6.99 -7.12 10.34
C LEU A 146 -7.28 -8.55 9.89
N GLU A 147 -6.40 -9.50 10.21
CA GLU A 147 -6.61 -10.92 9.89
C GLU A 147 -7.80 -11.50 10.67
N GLU A 148 -7.88 -11.24 11.98
CA GLU A 148 -9.01 -11.64 12.83
C GLU A 148 -10.32 -11.07 12.27
N HIS A 149 -10.35 -9.79 11.88
CA HIS A 149 -11.52 -9.19 11.25
C HIS A 149 -11.91 -9.86 9.92
N ALA A 150 -10.95 -10.15 9.05
CA ALA A 150 -11.22 -10.84 7.79
C ALA A 150 -11.81 -12.25 8.03
N ILE A 151 -11.29 -12.98 9.02
CA ILE A 151 -11.78 -14.30 9.42
C ILE A 151 -13.18 -14.21 10.03
N GLU A 152 -13.44 -13.22 10.89
CA GLU A 152 -14.77 -12.95 11.47
C GLU A 152 -15.82 -12.69 10.39
N LEU A 153 -15.45 -12.04 9.28
CA LEU A 153 -16.32 -11.85 8.11
C LEU A 153 -16.42 -13.09 7.19
N GLY A 154 -15.64 -14.15 7.47
CA GLY A 154 -15.71 -15.44 6.78
C GLY A 154 -14.63 -15.69 5.73
N ALA A 155 -13.53 -14.91 5.70
CA ALA A 155 -12.38 -15.24 4.88
C ALA A 155 -11.65 -16.47 5.44
N GLN A 156 -11.15 -17.34 4.55
CA GLN A 156 -10.32 -18.47 4.95
C GLN A 156 -8.85 -18.08 4.82
N VAL A 157 -8.04 -18.36 5.84
CA VAL A 157 -6.59 -18.08 5.84
C VAL A 157 -5.83 -19.38 6.02
N ARG A 158 -4.97 -19.73 5.06
CA ARG A 158 -4.07 -20.89 5.11
C ARG A 158 -2.63 -20.42 5.25
N ARG A 159 -2.03 -20.70 6.41
CA ARG A 159 -0.63 -20.39 6.72
C ARG A 159 0.30 -21.54 6.34
N GLY A 160 1.56 -21.23 6.07
CA GLY A 160 2.53 -22.19 5.53
C GLY A 160 2.29 -22.55 4.05
N CYS A 161 1.37 -21.87 3.38
CA CYS A 161 1.00 -22.12 1.98
C CYS A 161 1.56 -20.99 1.11
N ALA A 162 2.65 -21.28 0.40
CA ALA A 162 3.25 -20.33 -0.55
C ALA A 162 2.73 -20.59 -1.96
N VAL A 163 2.29 -19.54 -2.66
CA VAL A 163 2.05 -19.60 -4.10
C VAL A 163 3.39 -19.77 -4.82
N ALA A 164 3.48 -20.79 -5.66
CA ALA A 164 4.66 -21.13 -6.45
C ALA A 164 4.47 -20.87 -7.95
N GLY A 165 3.23 -21.02 -8.44
CA GLY A 165 2.87 -20.87 -9.84
C GLY A 165 1.41 -20.43 -10.01
N PHE A 166 1.04 -19.97 -11.20
CA PHE A 166 -0.36 -19.91 -11.62
C PHE A 166 -0.47 -19.85 -13.14
N GLU A 167 -1.62 -20.25 -13.66
CA GLU A 167 -2.03 -20.06 -15.05
C GLU A 167 -3.44 -19.47 -15.08
N GLN A 168 -3.74 -18.62 -16.05
CA GLN A 168 -5.06 -18.01 -16.21
C GLN A 168 -5.62 -18.24 -17.61
N ASP A 169 -6.94 -18.32 -17.70
CA ASP A 169 -7.71 -18.41 -18.94
C ASP A 169 -8.93 -17.48 -18.88
N ASP A 170 -9.80 -17.58 -19.88
CA ASP A 170 -10.97 -16.71 -20.01
C ASP A 170 -11.97 -16.84 -18.84
N GLU A 171 -11.93 -17.92 -18.06
CA GLU A 171 -12.89 -18.19 -16.97
C GLU A 171 -12.31 -17.99 -15.56
N GLY A 172 -11.01 -18.19 -15.37
CA GLY A 172 -10.41 -18.13 -14.03
C GLY A 172 -8.90 -18.26 -13.99
N VAL A 173 -8.39 -18.50 -12.78
CA VAL A 173 -6.97 -18.66 -12.46
C VAL A 173 -6.78 -19.97 -11.70
N THR A 174 -5.88 -20.83 -12.18
CA THR A 174 -5.38 -22.00 -11.44
C THR A 174 -4.10 -21.59 -10.72
N VAL A 175 -4.09 -21.69 -9.39
CA VAL A 175 -2.98 -21.33 -8.51
C VAL A 175 -2.30 -22.61 -8.04
N GLU A 176 -0.99 -22.69 -8.22
CA GLU A 176 -0.14 -23.79 -7.76
C GLU A 176 0.58 -23.39 -6.47
N LEU A 177 0.47 -24.23 -5.44
CA LEU A 177 1.16 -24.08 -4.17
C LEU A 177 2.52 -24.79 -4.19
N ALA A 178 3.41 -24.41 -3.29
CA ALA A 178 4.75 -24.98 -3.19
C ALA A 178 4.79 -26.49 -2.84
N ASP A 179 3.70 -27.06 -2.33
CA ASP A 179 3.54 -28.49 -2.06
C ASP A 179 2.93 -29.26 -3.25
N GLY A 180 2.63 -28.57 -4.36
CA GLY A 180 2.03 -29.12 -5.58
C GLY A 180 0.50 -29.12 -5.58
N GLU A 181 -0.17 -28.68 -4.51
CA GLU A 181 -1.62 -28.51 -4.52
C GLU A 181 -2.04 -27.44 -5.54
N GLN A 182 -3.11 -27.71 -6.27
CA GLN A 182 -3.71 -26.75 -7.20
C GLN A 182 -5.09 -26.31 -6.75
N LEU A 183 -5.31 -25.00 -6.79
CA LEU A 183 -6.56 -24.36 -6.40
C LEU A 183 -7.07 -23.50 -7.55
N ARG A 184 -8.38 -23.47 -7.75
CA ARG A 184 -9.01 -22.73 -8.85
C ARG A 184 -9.91 -21.62 -8.31
N SER A 185 -9.77 -20.41 -8.83
CA SER A 185 -10.61 -19.25 -8.51
C SER A 185 -10.95 -18.42 -9.75
N ARG A 186 -11.84 -17.42 -9.59
CA ARG A 186 -12.15 -16.47 -10.68
C ARG A 186 -11.07 -15.39 -10.83
N TYR A 187 -10.44 -15.01 -9.71
CA TYR A 187 -9.38 -14.01 -9.66
C TYR A 187 -8.28 -14.42 -8.66
N LEU A 188 -7.07 -13.93 -8.93
CA LEU A 188 -5.92 -13.99 -8.02
C LEU A 188 -5.44 -12.56 -7.75
N VAL A 189 -5.16 -12.24 -6.48
CA VAL A 189 -4.54 -10.95 -6.11
C VAL A 189 -3.22 -11.19 -5.38
N GLY A 190 -2.14 -10.63 -5.92
CA GLY A 190 -0.82 -10.61 -5.29
C GLY A 190 -0.73 -9.53 -4.24
N CYS A 191 -0.69 -9.93 -2.97
CA CYS A 191 -0.44 -9.09 -1.79
C CYS A 191 0.82 -9.60 -1.05
N ASP A 192 1.76 -10.18 -1.79
CA ASP A 192 2.88 -11.01 -1.31
C ASP A 192 4.20 -10.23 -1.15
N GLY A 193 4.10 -8.89 -1.06
CA GLY A 193 5.17 -7.98 -0.67
C GLY A 193 6.13 -7.59 -1.80
N GLY A 194 7.16 -6.81 -1.45
CA GLY A 194 8.10 -6.19 -2.43
C GLY A 194 8.82 -7.18 -3.36
N ARG A 195 8.95 -8.44 -2.93
CA ARG A 195 9.56 -9.54 -3.69
C ARG A 195 8.54 -10.45 -4.38
N SER A 196 7.31 -9.96 -4.56
CA SER A 196 6.13 -10.65 -5.11
C SER A 196 6.49 -11.73 -6.12
N THR A 197 6.08 -12.95 -5.81
CA THR A 197 6.09 -14.10 -6.73
C THR A 197 5.06 -13.86 -7.82
N VAL A 198 3.87 -13.37 -7.45
CA VAL A 198 2.77 -13.14 -8.41
C VAL A 198 3.19 -12.14 -9.50
N ARG A 199 3.76 -10.98 -9.13
CA ARG A 199 4.22 -9.97 -10.10
C ARG A 199 5.24 -10.54 -11.08
N LYS A 200 6.20 -11.32 -10.59
CA LYS A 200 7.28 -11.90 -11.41
C LYS A 200 6.73 -12.92 -12.41
N LEU A 201 5.86 -13.81 -11.96
CA LEU A 201 5.22 -14.81 -12.82
C LEU A 201 4.30 -14.18 -13.86
N LEU A 202 3.65 -13.05 -13.54
CA LEU A 202 2.90 -12.27 -14.53
C LEU A 202 3.77 -11.62 -15.61
N GLY A 203 5.10 -11.57 -15.42
CA GLY A 203 5.99 -10.81 -16.31
C GLY A 203 5.74 -9.30 -16.27
N VAL A 204 5.16 -8.77 -15.19
CA VAL A 204 4.93 -7.33 -15.03
C VAL A 204 6.24 -6.66 -14.61
N GLY A 205 6.66 -5.66 -15.38
CA GLY A 205 7.86 -4.87 -15.09
C GLY A 205 7.75 -4.17 -13.74
N PHE A 206 8.91 -3.93 -13.12
CA PHE A 206 9.00 -3.18 -11.86
C PHE A 206 10.04 -2.04 -11.98
N PRO A 207 9.82 -1.09 -12.91
CA PRO A 207 10.71 0.04 -13.15
C PRO A 207 10.83 0.96 -11.94
N GLY A 208 11.86 1.81 -11.97
CA GLY A 208 12.15 2.80 -10.95
C GLY A 208 13.61 2.75 -10.50
N GLU A 209 13.92 3.55 -9.49
CA GLU A 209 15.29 3.76 -9.04
C GLU A 209 15.80 2.58 -8.20
N PRO A 210 17.02 2.09 -8.45
CA PRO A 210 17.68 1.12 -7.57
C PRO A 210 18.02 1.75 -6.22
N SER A 211 18.37 0.90 -5.25
CA SER A 211 18.90 1.41 -3.98
C SER A 211 20.22 2.14 -4.22
N ARG A 212 20.37 3.34 -3.66
CA ARG A 212 21.62 4.09 -3.60
C ARG A 212 22.15 4.17 -2.18
N THR A 213 21.26 4.11 -1.20
CA THR A 213 21.59 4.08 0.23
C THR A 213 20.89 2.92 0.93
N GLU A 214 21.51 2.42 2.00
CA GLU A 214 20.92 1.42 2.87
C GLU A 214 20.97 1.88 4.33
N THR A 215 20.05 1.36 5.12
CA THR A 215 19.94 1.63 6.55
C THR A 215 19.78 0.31 7.29
N LEU A 216 20.56 0.16 8.36
CA LEU A 216 20.48 -0.96 9.27
C LEU A 216 19.45 -0.64 10.36
N MET A 217 18.63 -1.62 10.70
CA MET A 217 17.63 -1.50 11.76
C MET A 217 17.56 -2.78 12.58
N GLY A 218 17.52 -2.66 13.89
CA GLY A 218 17.40 -3.82 14.77
C GLY A 218 16.96 -3.43 16.18
N GLU A 219 16.74 -4.47 16.99
CA GLU A 219 16.56 -4.35 18.43
C GLU A 219 17.66 -5.13 19.12
N MET A 220 18.35 -4.48 20.06
CA MET A 220 19.50 -5.05 20.76
C MET A 220 19.66 -4.40 22.13
N GLU A 221 20.37 -5.08 23.02
CA GLU A 221 20.77 -4.54 24.31
C GLU A 221 22.00 -3.64 24.14
N VAL A 222 22.19 -2.71 25.07
CA VAL A 222 23.31 -1.75 25.10
C VAL A 222 24.04 -1.83 26.43
N GLY A 223 25.36 -1.63 26.39
CA GLY A 223 26.23 -1.76 27.55
C GLY A 223 26.48 -0.46 28.33
N VAL A 224 25.80 0.63 27.97
CA VAL A 224 26.02 1.97 28.55
C VAL A 224 24.72 2.57 29.12
N PRO A 225 24.81 3.50 30.08
CA PRO A 225 23.63 4.16 30.65
C PRO A 225 22.82 4.98 29.62
N GLN A 226 21.52 5.14 29.88
CA GLN A 226 20.61 5.86 28.99
C GLN A 226 20.97 7.35 28.83
N GLU A 227 21.56 7.95 29.86
CA GLU A 227 22.02 9.34 29.83
C GLU A 227 23.16 9.55 28.83
N GLU A 228 24.10 8.59 28.75
CA GLU A 228 25.21 8.62 27.81
C GLU A 228 24.72 8.50 26.37
N ILE A 229 23.77 7.58 26.14
CA ILE A 229 23.09 7.42 24.85
C ILE A 229 22.39 8.72 24.46
N ALA A 230 21.57 9.28 25.36
CA ALA A 230 20.80 10.49 25.07
C ALA A 230 21.70 11.69 24.74
N ALA A 231 22.80 11.86 25.49
CA ALA A 231 23.79 12.90 25.22
C ALA A 231 24.41 12.74 23.83
N LYS A 232 24.88 11.53 23.48
CA LYS A 232 25.52 11.27 22.20
C LYS A 232 24.55 11.37 21.02
N VAL A 233 23.33 10.84 21.16
CA VAL A 233 22.27 10.93 20.14
C VAL A 233 21.91 12.39 19.88
N SER A 234 21.83 13.23 20.93
CA SER A 234 21.54 14.67 20.77
C SER A 234 22.62 15.39 19.96
N GLU A 235 23.89 15.07 20.18
CA GLU A 235 25.05 15.63 19.47
C GLU A 235 25.01 15.32 17.96
N ILE A 236 24.70 14.07 17.59
CA ILE A 236 24.74 13.60 16.18
C ILE A 236 23.45 13.81 15.39
N ARG A 237 22.34 14.17 16.05
CA ARG A 237 21.01 14.30 15.42
C ARG A 237 20.93 15.43 14.38
N GLN A 238 21.72 16.50 14.55
CA GLN A 238 21.72 17.65 13.65
C GLN A 238 22.26 17.28 12.25
N PRO A 239 23.40 16.55 12.10
CA PRO A 239 23.84 16.06 10.79
C PRO A 239 23.19 14.73 10.33
N TYR A 240 22.77 13.83 11.24
CA TYR A 240 22.30 12.48 10.88
C TYR A 240 20.86 12.21 11.34
N GLN A 241 19.90 12.69 10.55
CA GLN A 241 18.48 12.53 10.84
C GLN A 241 17.97 11.08 10.66
N ARG A 242 18.76 10.24 10.00
CA ARG A 242 18.53 8.78 9.83
C ARG A 242 19.24 7.94 10.91
N PHE A 243 19.66 8.55 12.01
CA PHE A 243 20.24 7.86 13.16
C PHE A 243 19.27 7.93 14.36
N TRP A 244 18.95 6.78 14.96
CA TRP A 244 18.40 6.77 16.31
C TRP A 244 18.85 5.55 17.12
N LEU A 245 18.95 5.77 18.43
CA LEU A 245 19.09 4.72 19.43
C LEU A 245 18.15 5.08 20.58
N GLN A 246 17.05 4.34 20.73
CA GLN A 246 15.97 4.70 21.65
C GLN A 246 15.50 3.48 22.46
N PRO A 247 15.16 3.65 23.75
CA PRO A 247 14.58 2.59 24.55
C PRO A 247 13.35 1.95 23.90
N PHE A 248 13.31 0.63 23.91
CA PHE A 248 12.23 -0.19 23.37
C PHE A 248 11.95 -1.36 24.31
N GLY A 249 11.11 -1.09 25.32
CA GLY A 249 10.86 -2.04 26.41
C GLY A 249 11.99 -2.07 27.43
N GLU A 250 11.96 -3.07 28.32
CA GLU A 250 12.98 -3.23 29.36
C GLU A 250 14.30 -3.78 28.78
N GLY A 251 15.38 -3.03 28.97
CA GLY A 251 16.75 -3.44 28.65
C GLY A 251 17.11 -3.48 27.16
N VAL A 252 16.18 -3.15 26.26
CA VAL A 252 16.38 -3.24 24.81
C VAL A 252 16.19 -1.88 24.16
N HIS A 253 16.95 -1.64 23.09
CA HIS A 253 16.91 -0.42 22.30
C HIS A 253 16.62 -0.72 20.84
N SER A 254 15.77 0.12 20.24
CA SER A 254 15.63 0.18 18.79
C SER A 254 16.80 1.00 18.23
N VAL A 255 17.55 0.39 17.31
CA VAL A 255 18.72 0.98 16.67
C VAL A 255 18.43 1.15 15.18
N VAL A 256 18.60 2.36 14.68
CA VAL A 256 18.59 2.68 13.25
C VAL A 256 19.85 3.47 12.93
N VAL A 257 20.64 2.97 11.98
CA VAL A 257 21.92 3.56 11.60
C VAL A 257 22.14 3.43 10.09
N PRO A 258 22.59 4.49 9.39
CA PRO A 258 22.99 4.40 7.99
C PRO A 258 24.04 3.30 7.77
N ALA A 259 23.95 2.57 6.64
CA ALA A 259 24.98 1.61 6.24
C ALA A 259 26.09 2.31 5.44
N ALA A 260 27.31 1.73 5.42
CA ALA A 260 28.45 2.27 4.69
C ALA A 260 28.25 2.31 3.16
N GLY A 261 27.31 1.51 2.64
CA GLY A 261 27.00 1.42 1.22
C GLY A 261 25.92 0.38 0.97
N VAL A 262 25.66 0.13 -0.32
CA VAL A 262 24.68 -0.88 -0.77
C VAL A 262 25.36 -2.25 -0.81
N SER A 263 24.84 -3.20 -0.05
CA SER A 263 25.32 -4.59 -0.03
C SER A 263 24.45 -5.52 -0.87
N ASP A 264 24.89 -6.76 -1.04
CA ASP A 264 24.04 -7.84 -1.52
C ASP A 264 22.88 -8.08 -0.54
N ARG A 265 21.66 -7.79 -1.02
CA ARG A 265 20.40 -7.94 -0.27
C ARG A 265 20.06 -9.39 0.10
N ALA A 266 20.79 -10.38 -0.40
CA ALA A 266 20.67 -11.78 0.03
C ALA A 266 21.40 -12.07 1.35
N LYS A 267 22.35 -11.22 1.75
CA LYS A 267 23.11 -11.40 3.00
C LYS A 267 22.43 -10.65 4.15
N PRO A 268 21.99 -11.33 5.21
CA PRO A 268 21.46 -10.67 6.40
C PRO A 268 22.56 -9.83 7.08
N PRO A 269 22.21 -8.68 7.69
CA PRO A 269 23.19 -7.88 8.42
C PRO A 269 23.68 -8.61 9.68
N THR A 270 24.95 -8.37 10.03
CA THR A 270 25.57 -8.91 11.25
C THR A 270 25.60 -7.87 12.37
N LEU A 271 25.77 -8.31 13.62
CA LEU A 271 25.99 -7.38 14.75
C LEU A 271 27.24 -6.52 14.54
N GLU A 272 28.27 -7.07 13.89
CA GLU A 272 29.48 -6.30 13.59
C GLU A 272 29.20 -5.19 12.56
N ASP A 273 28.29 -5.41 11.60
CA ASP A 273 27.85 -4.34 10.69
C ASP A 273 27.29 -3.15 11.49
N PHE A 274 26.46 -3.41 12.51
CA PHE A 274 25.93 -2.36 13.39
C PHE A 274 27.04 -1.67 14.18
N LYS A 275 27.93 -2.45 14.82
CA LYS A 275 29.04 -1.90 15.61
C LYS A 275 29.94 -0.99 14.78
N GLN A 276 30.28 -1.40 13.56
CA GLN A 276 31.08 -0.60 12.64
C GLN A 276 30.40 0.73 12.30
N GLN A 277 29.10 0.70 11.96
CA GLN A 277 28.38 1.93 11.59
C GLN A 277 28.13 2.86 12.78
N LEU A 278 27.82 2.30 13.96
CA LEU A 278 27.69 3.08 15.18
C LEU A 278 29.02 3.77 15.53
N ARG A 279 30.16 3.07 15.46
CA ARG A 279 31.48 3.70 15.67
C ARG A 279 31.78 4.78 14.63
N ALA A 280 31.46 4.54 13.36
CA ALA A 280 31.71 5.49 12.28
C ALA A 280 30.92 6.80 12.45
N ILE A 281 29.69 6.74 12.97
CA ILE A 281 28.79 7.90 13.07
C ILE A 281 28.81 8.54 14.46
N ALA A 282 28.78 7.73 15.52
CA ALA A 282 28.68 8.17 16.91
C ALA A 282 30.01 8.11 17.67
N GLY A 283 31.08 7.57 17.08
CA GLY A 283 32.37 7.38 17.75
C GLY A 283 32.39 6.26 18.81
N THR A 284 31.27 5.56 18.99
CA THR A 284 31.09 4.45 19.94
C THR A 284 30.09 3.44 19.36
N ASP A 285 30.19 2.17 19.75
CA ASP A 285 29.15 1.17 19.47
C ASP A 285 28.15 1.00 20.62
N PHE A 286 28.25 1.83 21.67
CA PHE A 286 27.40 1.78 22.86
C PHE A 286 27.41 0.40 23.56
N GLY A 287 28.41 -0.44 23.27
CA GLY A 287 28.44 -1.82 23.74
C GLY A 287 27.26 -2.67 23.26
N VAL A 288 26.72 -2.43 22.05
CA VAL A 288 25.56 -3.21 21.57
C VAL A 288 25.81 -4.73 21.56
N HIS A 289 24.86 -5.49 22.09
CA HIS A 289 24.91 -6.95 22.16
C HIS A 289 23.51 -7.59 22.17
N SER A 290 23.45 -8.92 22.18
CA SER A 290 22.20 -9.70 22.28
C SER A 290 21.08 -9.25 21.32
N PRO A 291 21.31 -9.19 19.99
CA PRO A 291 20.29 -8.71 19.06
C PRO A 291 19.07 -9.64 19.06
N ARG A 292 17.88 -9.07 19.27
CA ARG A 292 16.59 -9.79 19.11
C ARG A 292 16.27 -10.01 17.64
N TRP A 293 16.54 -9.00 16.81
CA TRP A 293 16.44 -9.08 15.36
C TRP A 293 17.28 -7.99 14.70
N MET A 294 17.65 -8.26 13.45
CA MET A 294 18.41 -7.33 12.61
C MET A 294 17.87 -7.37 11.18
N SER A 295 17.76 -6.21 10.57
CA SER A 295 17.26 -6.02 9.22
C SER A 295 18.05 -4.92 8.53
N ARG A 296 18.01 -4.96 7.20
CA ARG A 296 18.54 -3.95 6.31
C ARG A 296 17.43 -3.54 5.36
N PHE A 297 17.28 -2.25 5.13
CA PHE A 297 16.38 -1.74 4.10
C PHE A 297 17.07 -0.68 3.28
N GLY A 298 16.64 -0.56 2.02
CA GLY A 298 17.17 0.40 1.07
C GLY A 298 16.15 1.48 0.74
N ASP A 299 16.58 2.41 -0.10
CA ASP A 299 15.81 3.54 -0.62
C ASP A 299 15.27 3.33 -2.05
N ALA A 300 15.30 2.09 -2.56
CA ALA A 300 14.75 1.78 -3.88
C ALA A 300 13.28 2.21 -3.98
N THR A 301 12.93 2.91 -5.06
CA THR A 301 11.55 3.29 -5.39
C THR A 301 11.16 2.59 -6.68
N ARG A 302 10.20 1.65 -6.64
CA ARG A 302 9.77 0.90 -7.83
C ARG A 302 8.26 0.74 -7.85
N LEU A 303 7.70 0.79 -9.05
CA LEU A 303 6.27 0.76 -9.29
C LEU A 303 5.96 -0.27 -10.37
N ALA A 304 4.93 -1.09 -10.18
CA ALA A 304 4.51 -2.09 -11.15
C ALA A 304 3.83 -1.39 -12.33
N GLU A 305 4.28 -1.68 -13.55
CA GLU A 305 3.74 -1.04 -14.77
C GLU A 305 2.25 -1.29 -14.97
N ARG A 306 1.77 -2.42 -14.44
CA ARG A 306 0.37 -2.84 -14.52
C ARG A 306 -0.05 -3.41 -13.18
N TYR A 307 -1.18 -2.93 -12.67
CA TYR A 307 -1.81 -3.44 -11.45
C TYR A 307 -2.77 -4.59 -11.76
N ARG A 308 -3.19 -4.74 -13.01
CA ARG A 308 -4.07 -5.80 -13.50
C ARG A 308 -3.54 -6.38 -14.81
N VAL A 309 -3.53 -7.71 -14.91
CA VAL A 309 -3.31 -8.45 -16.16
C VAL A 309 -4.34 -9.57 -16.22
N GLY A 310 -5.40 -9.35 -17.01
CA GLY A 310 -6.54 -10.27 -17.09
C GLY A 310 -7.26 -10.40 -15.75
N ARG A 311 -7.18 -11.60 -15.17
CA ARG A 311 -7.80 -12.01 -13.90
C ARG A 311 -6.85 -11.99 -12.71
N VAL A 312 -5.61 -11.51 -12.91
CA VAL A 312 -4.62 -11.40 -11.84
C VAL A 312 -4.30 -9.93 -11.58
N LEU A 313 -4.32 -9.55 -10.30
CA LEU A 313 -4.08 -8.18 -9.85
C LEU A 313 -2.96 -8.12 -8.80
N LEU A 314 -2.41 -6.93 -8.57
CA LEU A 314 -1.37 -6.67 -7.57
C LEU A 314 -1.81 -5.52 -6.65
N ALA A 315 -1.54 -5.63 -5.35
CA ALA A 315 -1.84 -4.58 -4.38
C ALA A 315 -0.76 -4.45 -3.29
N GLY A 316 -0.61 -3.25 -2.73
CA GLY A 316 0.37 -2.96 -1.69
C GLY A 316 1.81 -3.15 -2.17
N ASP A 317 2.68 -3.67 -1.31
CA ASP A 317 4.10 -3.81 -1.62
C ASP A 317 4.40 -4.67 -2.88
N ALA A 318 3.45 -5.52 -3.30
CA ALA A 318 3.56 -6.27 -4.56
C ALA A 318 3.48 -5.35 -5.79
N ALA A 319 2.80 -4.21 -5.68
CA ALA A 319 2.61 -3.21 -6.72
C ALA A 319 3.60 -2.03 -6.60
N HIS A 320 4.09 -1.70 -5.41
CA HIS A 320 5.00 -0.57 -5.20
C HIS A 320 5.94 -0.79 -4.02
N ILE A 321 7.19 -0.33 -4.12
CA ILE A 321 8.11 -0.26 -2.97
C ILE A 321 8.73 1.12 -2.91
N HIS A 322 8.98 1.59 -1.70
CA HIS A 322 9.63 2.86 -1.45
C HIS A 322 10.27 2.86 -0.04
N PRO A 323 11.17 3.81 0.27
CA PRO A 323 11.71 3.94 1.62
C PRO A 323 10.60 4.11 2.67
N PRO A 324 10.79 3.65 3.93
CA PRO A 324 9.80 3.77 5.00
C PRO A 324 9.64 5.21 5.54
N ILE A 325 10.22 6.21 4.86
CA ILE A 325 10.20 7.61 5.28
C ILE A 325 8.77 8.15 5.22
N GLY A 326 8.37 8.81 6.30
CA GLY A 326 7.00 9.28 6.47
C GLY A 326 5.98 8.17 6.74
N GLY A 327 6.34 6.89 6.84
CA GLY A 327 5.41 5.83 7.28
C GLY A 327 4.29 5.46 6.28
N GLN A 328 4.46 5.73 4.99
CA GLN A 328 3.35 5.65 4.01
C GLN A 328 3.02 4.24 3.48
N GLY A 329 3.95 3.27 3.53
CA GLY A 329 3.81 2.00 2.78
C GLY A 329 2.60 1.15 3.19
N LEU A 330 2.44 0.87 4.49
CA LEU A 330 1.27 0.14 5.00
C LEU A 330 -0.02 0.89 4.70
N ASN A 331 -0.03 2.21 4.91
CA ASN A 331 -1.19 3.07 4.66
C ASN A 331 -1.61 3.04 3.19
N LEU A 332 -0.65 3.07 2.27
CA LEU A 332 -0.89 3.00 0.84
C LEU A 332 -1.48 1.64 0.45
N GLY A 333 -0.90 0.55 0.96
CA GLY A 333 -1.41 -0.79 0.70
C GLY A 333 -2.81 -1.06 1.27
N VAL A 334 -3.16 -0.50 2.44
CA VAL A 334 -4.53 -0.59 2.98
C VAL A 334 -5.52 0.17 2.09
N GLN A 335 -5.15 1.35 1.59
CA GLN A 335 -6.00 2.11 0.66
C GLN A 335 -6.16 1.42 -0.70
N ASP A 336 -5.14 0.73 -1.19
CA ASP A 336 -5.26 -0.09 -2.40
C ASP A 336 -6.27 -1.21 -2.23
N ALA A 337 -6.22 -1.92 -1.09
CA ALA A 337 -7.18 -2.96 -0.75
C ALA A 337 -8.62 -2.41 -0.66
N PHE A 338 -8.79 -1.23 -0.05
CA PHE A 338 -10.08 -0.54 0.06
C PHE A 338 -10.63 -0.11 -1.30
N ASN A 339 -9.78 0.37 -2.19
CA ASN A 339 -10.18 0.75 -3.55
C ASN A 339 -10.54 -0.48 -4.40
N LEU A 340 -9.77 -1.56 -4.28
CA LEU A 340 -9.95 -2.76 -5.09
C LEU A 340 -11.12 -3.64 -4.62
N GLY A 341 -11.31 -3.79 -3.31
CA GLY A 341 -12.21 -4.79 -2.73
C GLY A 341 -13.64 -4.72 -3.25
N TRP A 342 -14.26 -3.53 -3.20
CA TRP A 342 -15.63 -3.35 -3.67
C TRP A 342 -15.75 -3.50 -5.20
N LYS A 343 -14.75 -3.05 -5.98
CA LYS A 343 -14.73 -3.17 -7.45
C LYS A 343 -14.59 -4.62 -7.89
N LEU A 344 -13.71 -5.37 -7.24
CA LEU A 344 -13.51 -6.78 -7.52
C LEU A 344 -14.72 -7.60 -7.06
N ALA A 345 -15.33 -7.26 -5.93
CA ALA A 345 -16.59 -7.85 -5.51
C ALA A 345 -17.70 -7.59 -6.54
N ALA A 346 -17.84 -6.35 -7.03
CA ALA A 346 -18.78 -6.00 -8.08
C ALA A 346 -18.61 -6.86 -9.34
N GLN A 347 -17.35 -7.05 -9.75
CA GLN A 347 -17.00 -7.87 -10.91
C GLN A 347 -17.33 -9.35 -10.69
N VAL A 348 -17.07 -9.88 -9.49
CA VAL A 348 -17.43 -11.27 -9.12
C VAL A 348 -18.94 -11.47 -9.09
N ARG A 349 -19.67 -10.48 -8.56
CA ARG A 349 -21.15 -10.50 -8.43
C ARG A 349 -21.87 -10.20 -9.74
N GLY A 350 -21.16 -9.73 -10.76
CA GLY A 350 -21.67 -9.61 -12.14
C GLY A 350 -22.46 -8.34 -12.43
N TRP A 351 -22.44 -7.35 -11.53
CA TRP A 351 -23.10 -6.05 -11.75
C TRP A 351 -22.11 -4.93 -12.12
N ALA A 352 -20.80 -5.15 -11.98
CA ALA A 352 -19.80 -4.15 -12.35
C ALA A 352 -19.95 -3.71 -13.83
N PRO A 353 -19.93 -2.40 -14.09
CA PRO A 353 -19.60 -1.87 -15.42
C PRO A 353 -18.27 -2.45 -15.91
N GLU A 354 -18.16 -2.71 -17.23
CA GLU A 354 -16.99 -3.37 -17.83
C GLU A 354 -15.66 -2.66 -17.48
N THR A 355 -15.68 -1.33 -17.44
CA THR A 355 -14.51 -0.49 -17.16
C THR A 355 -14.20 -0.33 -15.68
N LEU A 356 -15.09 -0.74 -14.77
CA LEU A 356 -14.97 -0.44 -13.35
C LEU A 356 -13.67 -1.00 -12.76
N LEU A 357 -13.33 -2.25 -13.07
CA LEU A 357 -12.13 -2.88 -12.50
C LEU A 357 -10.83 -2.25 -13.03
N ASP A 358 -10.83 -1.69 -14.24
CA ASP A 358 -9.66 -0.98 -14.80
C ASP A 358 -9.40 0.35 -14.11
N THR A 359 -10.43 0.96 -13.51
CA THR A 359 -10.26 2.17 -12.69
C THR A 359 -9.36 1.93 -11.47
N TYR A 360 -9.17 0.69 -11.01
CA TYR A 360 -8.22 0.40 -9.93
C TYR A 360 -6.82 0.90 -10.27
N GLN A 361 -6.32 0.59 -11.46
CA GLN A 361 -5.02 1.09 -11.90
C GLN A 361 -5.04 2.60 -12.13
N ALA A 362 -6.06 3.10 -12.85
CA ALA A 362 -6.17 4.51 -13.20
C ALA A 362 -6.19 5.42 -11.94
N GLU A 363 -6.75 4.93 -10.83
CA GLU A 363 -6.85 5.67 -9.58
C GLU A 363 -5.64 5.46 -8.66
N ARG A 364 -5.12 4.23 -8.54
CA ARG A 364 -4.12 3.88 -7.52
C ARG A 364 -2.68 3.96 -8.00
N HIS A 365 -2.44 3.82 -9.30
CA HIS A 365 -1.09 3.95 -9.86
C HIS A 365 -0.53 5.39 -9.71
N PRO A 366 -1.27 6.46 -10.05
CA PRO A 366 -0.78 7.84 -9.84
C PRO A 366 -0.54 8.17 -8.37
N VAL A 367 -1.36 7.64 -7.46
CA VAL A 367 -1.17 7.83 -6.01
C VAL A 367 0.15 7.20 -5.55
N ALA A 368 0.45 5.97 -5.99
CA ALA A 368 1.72 5.33 -5.64
C ALA A 368 2.91 6.06 -6.26
N GLU A 369 2.80 6.53 -7.50
CA GLU A 369 3.82 7.35 -8.16
C GLU A 369 4.15 8.62 -7.35
N ASP A 370 3.14 9.35 -6.90
CA ASP A 370 3.26 10.52 -6.02
C ASP A 370 3.93 10.17 -4.67
N VAL A 371 3.65 8.99 -4.11
CA VAL A 371 4.29 8.51 -2.88
C VAL A 371 5.76 8.19 -3.10
N LEU A 372 6.09 7.52 -4.20
CA LEU A 372 7.46 7.24 -4.60
C LEU A 372 8.25 8.53 -4.82
N ASP A 373 7.64 9.54 -5.43
CA ASP A 373 8.30 10.83 -5.66
C ASP A 373 8.53 11.61 -4.36
N ASN A 374 7.51 11.72 -3.51
CA ASN A 374 7.68 12.43 -2.25
C ASN A 374 8.68 11.73 -1.32
N THR A 375 8.80 10.40 -1.35
CA THR A 375 9.79 9.66 -0.55
C THR A 375 11.21 9.83 -1.10
N ARG A 376 11.39 10.00 -2.42
CA ARG A 376 12.68 10.44 -2.99
C ARG A 376 13.03 11.85 -2.50
N ALA A 377 12.10 12.80 -2.60
CA ALA A 377 12.32 14.17 -2.12
C ALA A 377 12.69 14.22 -0.63
N GLN A 378 11.99 13.44 0.21
CA GLN A 378 12.33 13.34 1.63
C GLN A 378 13.69 12.68 1.87
N THR A 379 14.07 11.65 1.08
CA THR A 379 15.39 11.02 1.17
C THR A 379 16.50 12.03 0.88
N GLU A 380 16.30 12.87 -0.13
CA GLU A 380 17.22 13.96 -0.48
C GLU A 380 17.33 14.95 0.68
N LEU A 381 16.21 15.40 1.25
CA LEU A 381 16.16 16.32 2.39
C LEU A 381 16.75 15.76 3.70
N LEU A 382 17.00 14.45 3.76
CA LEU A 382 17.68 13.76 4.86
C LEU A 382 19.17 13.50 4.56
N SER A 383 19.69 13.94 3.42
CA SER A 383 21.12 13.85 3.08
C SER A 383 21.94 14.83 3.90
N PRO A 384 23.12 14.44 4.43
CA PRO A 384 24.00 15.34 5.19
C PRO A 384 24.78 16.32 4.30
N GLU A 385 24.68 16.20 2.97
CA GLU A 385 25.45 17.03 2.04
C GLU A 385 25.06 18.53 2.09
N PRO A 386 25.99 19.46 1.80
CA PRO A 386 25.74 20.90 1.93
C PRO A 386 24.55 21.41 1.09
N GLY A 387 24.39 20.89 -0.13
CA GLY A 387 23.30 21.28 -1.04
C GLY A 387 21.93 20.91 -0.49
N PRO A 388 21.65 19.62 -0.23
CA PRO A 388 20.39 19.19 0.38
C PRO A 388 20.10 19.83 1.73
N GLN A 389 21.12 20.07 2.57
CA GLN A 389 20.95 20.80 3.83
C GLN A 389 20.52 22.26 3.61
N ALA A 390 20.97 22.93 2.53
CA ALA A 390 20.50 24.27 2.19
C ALA A 390 19.02 24.27 1.78
N VAL A 391 18.62 23.31 0.94
CA VAL A 391 17.20 23.14 0.54
C VAL A 391 16.33 22.79 1.74
N ARG A 392 16.81 21.94 2.65
CA ARG A 392 16.12 21.61 3.90
C ARG A 392 15.85 22.84 4.77
N ARG A 393 16.85 23.72 4.94
CA ARG A 393 16.67 24.97 5.70
C ARG A 393 15.61 25.87 5.05
N LEU A 394 15.70 26.06 3.73
CA LEU A 394 14.69 26.81 2.98
C LEU A 394 13.29 26.21 3.15
N LEU A 395 13.13 24.89 2.98
CA LEU A 395 11.84 24.24 3.16
C LEU A 395 11.34 24.36 4.60
N THR A 396 12.23 24.31 5.59
CA THR A 396 11.88 24.52 6.99
C THR A 396 11.29 25.91 7.21
N GLU A 397 11.84 26.95 6.58
CA GLU A 397 11.27 28.31 6.60
C GLU A 397 9.93 28.37 5.85
N LEU A 398 9.82 27.72 4.69
CA LEU A 398 8.56 27.67 3.94
C LEU A 398 7.45 26.95 4.71
N MET A 399 7.78 25.95 5.51
CA MET A 399 6.82 25.26 6.38
C MET A 399 6.38 26.09 7.60
N ASP A 400 6.87 27.33 7.77
CA ASP A 400 6.25 28.30 8.70
C ASP A 400 4.95 28.89 8.14
N PHE A 401 4.72 28.80 6.83
CA PHE A 401 3.41 29.07 6.23
C PHE A 401 2.50 27.85 6.44
N ASP A 402 1.34 28.06 7.08
CA ASP A 402 0.40 26.97 7.42
C ASP A 402 -0.09 26.23 6.19
N GLU A 403 -0.23 26.92 5.05
CA GLU A 403 -0.64 26.34 3.77
C GLU A 403 0.37 25.33 3.25
N VAL A 404 1.67 25.61 3.37
CA VAL A 404 2.74 24.70 2.95
C VAL A 404 2.80 23.49 3.88
N ASN A 405 2.74 23.71 5.20
CA ASN A 405 2.71 22.63 6.17
C ASN A 405 1.48 21.73 5.97
N ARG A 406 0.30 22.34 5.78
CA ARG A 406 -0.96 21.63 5.50
C ARG A 406 -0.85 20.79 4.23
N LEU A 407 -0.41 21.37 3.12
CA LEU A 407 -0.24 20.64 1.85
C LEU A 407 0.63 19.38 2.02
N LEU A 408 1.76 19.49 2.72
CA LEU A 408 2.66 18.36 2.94
C LEU A 408 2.05 17.32 3.89
N ILE A 409 1.37 17.73 4.95
CA ILE A 409 0.72 16.80 5.88
C ILE A 409 -0.47 16.10 5.20
N GLU A 410 -1.29 16.79 4.42
CA GLU A 410 -2.40 16.20 3.67
C GLU A 410 -1.91 15.21 2.61
N LYS A 411 -0.76 15.50 1.97
CA LYS A 411 -0.09 14.58 1.05
C LYS A 411 0.38 13.31 1.77
N ILE A 412 1.11 13.44 2.89
CA ILE A 412 1.63 12.27 3.63
C ILE A 412 0.50 11.45 4.27
N THR A 413 -0.53 12.12 4.79
CA THR A 413 -1.65 11.46 5.47
C THR A 413 -2.75 10.99 4.52
N ALA A 414 -2.55 11.20 3.21
CA ALA A 414 -3.38 10.73 2.10
C ALA A 414 -4.84 11.26 2.09
N ILE A 415 -5.13 12.31 2.87
CA ILE A 415 -6.44 12.97 2.86
C ILE A 415 -6.59 13.97 1.72
N GLY A 416 -5.47 14.42 1.14
CA GLY A 416 -5.46 15.28 -0.06
C GLY A 416 -5.68 14.53 -1.38
N ILE A 417 -5.84 13.21 -1.37
CA ILE A 417 -6.02 12.39 -2.59
C ILE A 417 -7.34 12.76 -3.28
N ARG A 418 -7.26 12.99 -4.58
CA ARG A 418 -8.39 13.18 -5.50
C ARG A 418 -8.22 12.28 -6.71
N TYR A 419 -9.21 11.45 -7.00
CA TYR A 419 -9.25 10.70 -8.25
C TYR A 419 -9.79 11.57 -9.38
N ASP A 420 -9.32 11.34 -10.60
CA ASP A 420 -9.84 12.02 -11.77
C ASP A 420 -11.14 11.37 -12.25
N PHE A 421 -12.26 11.96 -11.86
CA PHE A 421 -13.60 11.55 -12.32
C PHE A 421 -14.15 12.46 -13.43
N GLY A 422 -13.34 13.40 -13.93
CA GLY A 422 -13.71 14.43 -14.90
C GLY A 422 -13.77 15.84 -14.31
N GLU A 423 -14.26 16.78 -15.13
CA GLU A 423 -14.52 18.15 -14.72
C GLU A 423 -15.64 18.23 -13.69
N GLY A 424 -15.54 19.17 -12.75
CA GLY A 424 -16.55 19.37 -11.72
C GLY A 424 -16.02 20.13 -10.51
N PRO A 425 -16.85 20.27 -9.46
CA PRO A 425 -16.43 20.88 -8.19
C PRO A 425 -15.24 20.15 -7.57
N ASP A 426 -14.44 20.86 -6.76
CA ASP A 426 -13.21 20.31 -6.15
C ASP A 426 -13.47 19.02 -5.33
N LEU A 427 -14.64 18.91 -4.71
CA LEU A 427 -15.04 17.73 -3.93
C LEU A 427 -15.20 16.46 -4.78
N LEU A 428 -15.47 16.57 -6.09
CA LEU A 428 -15.61 15.42 -6.98
C LEU A 428 -14.29 14.64 -7.05
N GLY A 429 -14.35 13.32 -6.81
CA GLY A 429 -13.19 12.44 -6.76
C GLY A 429 -12.40 12.48 -5.46
N ARG A 430 -12.69 13.42 -4.55
CA ARG A 430 -12.12 13.44 -3.19
C ARG A 430 -12.90 12.52 -2.27
N ARG A 431 -12.26 12.10 -1.19
CA ARG A 431 -12.93 11.42 -0.08
C ARG A 431 -13.74 12.40 0.76
N LEU A 432 -14.98 12.07 1.09
CA LEU A 432 -15.77 12.86 2.03
C LEU A 432 -15.34 12.53 3.46
N ARG A 433 -15.00 13.53 4.26
CA ARG A 433 -14.67 13.34 5.68
C ARG A 433 -15.90 12.91 6.48
N ASP A 434 -15.68 12.40 7.69
CA ASP A 434 -16.78 12.12 8.60
C ASP A 434 -17.49 13.42 9.01
N ILE A 435 -18.82 13.39 8.94
CA ILE A 435 -19.70 14.51 9.27
C ILE A 435 -20.89 14.00 10.08
N ASP A 436 -21.46 14.88 10.88
CA ASP A 436 -22.71 14.61 11.57
C ASP A 436 -23.87 14.56 10.57
N VAL A 437 -24.69 13.52 10.72
CA VAL A 437 -25.92 13.28 9.96
C VAL A 437 -27.03 12.89 10.93
N LYS A 438 -28.30 12.94 10.49
CA LYS A 438 -29.48 12.59 11.31
C LYS A 438 -29.37 11.22 11.99
N GLN A 439 -28.63 10.27 11.41
CA GLN A 439 -28.46 8.91 11.91
C GLN A 439 -27.12 8.69 12.67
N GLY A 440 -26.50 9.76 13.17
CA GLY A 440 -25.22 9.72 13.89
C GLY A 440 -24.11 10.34 13.07
N HIS A 441 -23.13 9.52 12.66
CA HIS A 441 -22.01 9.97 11.84
C HIS A 441 -22.00 9.23 10.51
N LEU A 442 -21.58 9.92 9.45
CA LEU A 442 -21.56 9.39 8.08
C LEU A 442 -20.81 8.05 8.00
N TYR A 443 -19.64 7.94 8.64
CA TYR A 443 -18.83 6.72 8.57
C TYR A 443 -19.51 5.50 9.20
N GLY A 444 -20.37 5.71 10.21
CA GLY A 444 -21.19 4.65 10.80
C GLY A 444 -22.14 3.99 9.81
N LEU A 445 -22.53 4.71 8.74
CA LEU A 445 -23.42 4.21 7.70
C LEU A 445 -22.67 3.44 6.60
N LEU A 446 -21.34 3.53 6.55
CA LEU A 446 -20.51 2.92 5.50
C LEU A 446 -19.94 1.55 5.90
N HIS A 447 -20.28 1.03 7.08
CA HIS A 447 -19.76 -0.24 7.62
C HIS A 447 -20.02 -1.45 6.69
N ARG A 448 -21.11 -1.42 5.92
CA ARG A 448 -21.50 -2.51 5.02
C ARG A 448 -20.79 -2.49 3.66
N GLY A 449 -19.95 -1.48 3.40
CA GLY A 449 -19.24 -1.35 2.12
C GLY A 449 -20.14 -1.06 0.92
N ARG A 450 -21.36 -0.54 1.12
CA ARG A 450 -22.23 -0.12 0.01
C ARG A 450 -21.95 1.32 -0.43
N GLY A 451 -22.44 1.68 -1.61
CA GLY A 451 -22.53 3.09 -2.00
C GLY A 451 -23.53 3.83 -1.11
N LEU A 452 -23.45 5.15 -1.06
CA LEU A 452 -24.40 5.96 -0.30
C LEU A 452 -24.73 7.25 -1.04
N LEU A 453 -26.02 7.50 -1.26
CA LEU A 453 -26.54 8.79 -1.71
C LEU A 453 -26.97 9.60 -0.48
N LEU A 454 -26.25 10.70 -0.20
CA LEU A 454 -26.64 11.70 0.79
C LEU A 454 -27.38 12.83 0.07
N ASP A 455 -28.69 12.90 0.27
CA ASP A 455 -29.62 13.83 -0.38
C ASP A 455 -30.13 14.85 0.65
N ARG A 456 -29.73 16.12 0.49
CA ARG A 456 -30.23 17.21 1.36
C ARG A 456 -31.50 17.85 0.83
N THR A 457 -31.90 17.49 -0.38
CA THR A 457 -33.06 18.04 -1.08
C THR A 457 -34.33 17.22 -0.86
N GLU A 458 -34.17 15.95 -0.46
CA GLU A 458 -35.25 14.97 -0.25
C GLU A 458 -36.08 14.74 -1.53
N ARG A 459 -35.47 14.96 -2.70
CA ARG A 459 -36.12 14.88 -4.02
C ARG A 459 -35.60 13.73 -4.88
N LEU A 460 -34.46 13.12 -4.52
CA LEU A 460 -33.81 12.08 -5.34
C LEU A 460 -34.15 10.68 -4.84
N THR A 461 -33.92 9.69 -5.70
CA THR A 461 -34.04 8.27 -5.38
C THR A 461 -32.90 7.46 -5.99
N VAL A 462 -32.52 6.38 -5.31
CA VAL A 462 -31.58 5.38 -5.85
C VAL A 462 -32.28 4.31 -6.67
N GLY A 463 -33.62 4.30 -6.74
CA GLY A 463 -34.40 3.43 -7.62
C GLY A 463 -33.94 1.96 -7.63
N GLY A 464 -33.66 1.43 -8.83
CA GLY A 464 -33.21 0.04 -9.03
C GLY A 464 -31.78 -0.26 -8.57
N TRP A 465 -31.08 0.68 -7.95
CA TRP A 465 -29.76 0.49 -7.35
C TRP A 465 -29.80 0.34 -5.81
N SER A 466 -30.98 0.19 -5.21
CA SER A 466 -31.14 0.09 -3.75
C SER A 466 -30.40 -1.11 -3.11
N ASP A 467 -30.05 -2.13 -3.91
CA ASP A 467 -29.28 -3.28 -3.43
C ASP A 467 -27.79 -2.94 -3.25
N GLN A 468 -27.27 -1.96 -4.01
CA GLN A 468 -25.86 -1.56 -4.02
C GLN A 468 -25.62 -0.20 -3.35
N VAL A 469 -26.64 0.66 -3.31
CA VAL A 469 -26.53 2.06 -2.85
C VAL A 469 -27.60 2.34 -1.79
N ASP A 470 -27.15 2.72 -0.60
CA ASP A 470 -28.03 3.20 0.47
C ASP A 470 -28.47 4.65 0.20
N TYR A 471 -29.70 4.99 0.60
CA TYR A 471 -30.25 6.34 0.50
C TYR A 471 -30.36 7.00 1.89
N LEU A 472 -29.85 8.22 2.01
CA LEU A 472 -29.97 9.05 3.21
C LEU A 472 -30.54 10.43 2.86
N ALA A 473 -31.79 10.66 3.25
CA ALA A 473 -32.43 11.97 3.22
C ALA A 473 -32.06 12.80 4.46
N ASP A 474 -31.21 13.80 4.29
CA ASP A 474 -30.75 14.64 5.39
C ASP A 474 -30.46 16.10 5.01
N PRO A 475 -31.48 16.98 4.96
CA PRO A 475 -31.33 18.43 4.78
C PRO A 475 -30.41 19.11 5.81
N THR A 476 -30.17 18.49 6.97
CA THR A 476 -29.38 19.08 8.07
C THR A 476 -27.89 18.73 8.01
N ALA A 477 -27.48 17.83 7.12
CA ALA A 477 -26.08 17.48 6.93
C ALA A 477 -25.23 18.72 6.60
N VAL A 478 -24.09 18.85 7.29
CA VAL A 478 -23.18 20.00 7.17
C VAL A 478 -22.33 19.85 5.90
N LEU A 479 -22.94 20.21 4.77
CA LEU A 479 -22.37 20.06 3.43
C LEU A 479 -22.76 21.28 2.58
N ASP A 480 -21.84 21.79 1.76
CA ASP A 480 -22.08 22.99 0.94
C ASP A 480 -22.60 22.67 -0.48
N VAL A 481 -23.10 21.45 -0.68
CA VAL A 481 -23.67 20.98 -1.95
C VAL A 481 -25.04 20.32 -1.71
N PRO A 482 -25.93 20.25 -2.72
CA PRO A 482 -27.28 19.71 -2.54
C PRO A 482 -27.29 18.22 -2.24
N CYS A 483 -26.62 17.40 -3.05
CA CYS A 483 -26.52 15.96 -2.83
C CYS A 483 -25.13 15.46 -3.22
N VAL A 484 -24.72 14.33 -2.65
CA VAL A 484 -23.49 13.62 -3.03
C VAL A 484 -23.74 12.13 -3.13
N LEU A 485 -23.18 11.52 -4.18
CA LEU A 485 -23.07 10.06 -4.29
C LEU A 485 -21.68 9.64 -3.82
N LEU A 486 -21.62 8.78 -2.81
CA LEU A 486 -20.40 8.17 -2.31
C LEU A 486 -20.25 6.76 -2.87
N ARG A 487 -19.04 6.45 -3.34
CA ARG A 487 -18.61 5.07 -3.55
C ARG A 487 -18.42 4.34 -2.23
N PRO A 488 -18.37 2.99 -2.23
CA PRO A 488 -18.01 2.17 -1.06
C PRO A 488 -16.71 2.57 -0.35
N ASP A 489 -15.78 3.19 -1.07
CA ASP A 489 -14.51 3.68 -0.55
C ASP A 489 -14.56 5.12 0.00
N GLY A 490 -15.74 5.74 0.02
CA GLY A 490 -16.00 7.07 0.58
C GLY A 490 -15.59 8.22 -0.35
N HIS A 491 -15.19 7.92 -1.59
CA HIS A 491 -14.94 8.95 -2.60
C HIS A 491 -16.25 9.43 -3.23
N VAL A 492 -16.35 10.75 -3.42
CA VAL A 492 -17.50 11.41 -4.04
C VAL A 492 -17.47 11.14 -5.53
N ALA A 493 -18.44 10.36 -6.00
CA ALA A 493 -18.62 9.95 -7.38
C ALA A 493 -19.49 10.91 -8.20
N TRP A 494 -20.32 11.71 -7.54
CA TRP A 494 -21.22 12.67 -8.17
C TRP A 494 -21.70 13.73 -7.17
N ILE A 495 -22.05 14.92 -7.68
CA ILE A 495 -22.58 16.06 -6.92
C ILE A 495 -23.66 16.73 -7.78
N GLY A 496 -24.86 16.93 -7.25
CA GLY A 496 -25.94 17.61 -7.97
C GLY A 496 -27.30 17.46 -7.32
N ASP A 497 -28.36 17.83 -8.03
CA ASP A 497 -29.77 17.69 -7.59
C ASP A 497 -30.75 17.30 -8.71
N GLU A 498 -30.23 16.84 -9.85
CA GLU A 498 -31.02 16.33 -10.96
C GLU A 498 -31.01 14.80 -11.00
N GLN A 499 -32.20 14.18 -11.04
CA GLN A 499 -32.33 12.72 -11.01
C GLN A 499 -31.70 12.04 -12.24
N GLN A 500 -31.87 12.62 -13.44
CA GLN A 500 -31.33 12.02 -14.65
C GLN A 500 -29.79 11.97 -14.63
N ASP A 501 -29.16 13.04 -14.13
CA ASP A 501 -27.70 13.11 -13.97
C ASP A 501 -27.21 12.12 -12.89
N LEU A 502 -27.95 11.98 -11.79
CA LEU A 502 -27.70 10.94 -10.79
C LEU A 502 -27.76 9.53 -11.40
N ASP A 503 -28.78 9.22 -12.21
CA ASP A 503 -28.97 7.89 -12.82
C ASP A 503 -27.80 7.50 -13.76
N ASP A 504 -27.25 8.48 -14.50
CA ASP A 504 -26.09 8.28 -15.35
C ASP A 504 -24.84 7.93 -14.51
N HIS A 505 -24.67 8.59 -13.35
CA HIS A 505 -23.56 8.33 -12.43
C HIS A 505 -23.74 7.04 -11.63
N LEU A 506 -24.97 6.69 -11.23
CA LEU A 506 -25.29 5.38 -10.66
C LEU A 506 -24.95 4.27 -11.66
N SER A 507 -25.32 4.46 -12.93
CA SER A 507 -24.97 3.51 -14.00
C SER A 507 -23.46 3.36 -14.19
N ARG A 508 -22.71 4.47 -14.15
CA ARG A 508 -21.25 4.50 -14.32
C ARG A 508 -20.51 3.72 -13.23
N TRP A 509 -20.99 3.75 -11.98
CA TRP A 509 -20.26 3.19 -10.83
C TRP A 509 -20.86 1.89 -10.29
N PHE A 510 -22.17 1.71 -10.42
CA PHE A 510 -22.93 0.62 -9.82
C PHE A 510 -23.62 -0.31 -10.84
N GLY A 511 -23.39 -0.09 -12.14
CA GLY A 511 -23.93 -0.95 -13.19
C GLY A 511 -25.36 -0.60 -13.58
N LYS A 512 -26.00 -1.47 -14.37
CA LYS A 512 -27.41 -1.29 -14.72
C LYS A 512 -28.32 -1.55 -13.51
N PRO A 513 -29.47 -0.87 -13.40
CA PRO A 513 -30.39 -1.11 -12.30
C PRO A 513 -30.88 -2.55 -12.30
N ALA A 514 -31.16 -3.10 -11.13
CA ALA A 514 -31.87 -4.38 -11.03
C ALA A 514 -33.23 -4.26 -11.72
N GLY A 515 -33.53 -5.22 -12.59
CA GLY A 515 -34.75 -5.24 -13.42
C GLY A 515 -35.99 -5.70 -12.68
#